data_AF-A0A2G9N8Y7-F1
#
_entry.id   AF-A0A2G9N8Y7-F1
#
_cell.length_a   1.000
_cell.length_b   1.000
_cell.length_c   1.000
_cell.angle_alpha   90.00
_cell.angle_beta   90.00
_cell.angle_gamma   90.00
#
_symmetry.space_group_name_H-M   'P 1'
#
loop_
_entity.id
_entity.type
_entity.pdbx_description
1 polymer ?
#
loop_
_entity_poly.entity_id
_entity_poly.type
_entity_poly.pdbx_seq_one_letter_code
_entity_poly.pdbx_strand_id
1 'polypeptide(L)'
;MSSLVIASNGCFVNKGSSKYCTDLSHVEAQEECSFSDTCDLNSDFLEGQSCNFVEDCRQILCKSSCKVEFAGLCAFGEVPQGNEQEWCSSGCCQFTYGVEGNQEYCQSTPGQWKCEVEAINRDQISYGFESNSHCEMSCQDFSYQATSHPVSVTKKQFTTILLEESKKPKSAVQKEVYLPKEVVSEEKTGSEFSFFWWILLIGVVVFVIIKWSSWFKPRDEDFTEEMVPSKSFNFLSPFISNPFTTLRIKKMKREHQHKRKEQRMDNLFGEVGLKLPEEIKPSQNFEELEQRIKQTKIHIKTTSVIKLNQIAKQRDMKEKNTFNTLKEHQKQEQMDLFRKLRKISQKNK
;
A
#
# COMPACT_ATOMS: atom_id res chain seq x y z
N MET A 1 -48.35 -2.45 7.40
CA MET A 1 -47.56 -1.29 6.95
C MET A 1 -46.34 -1.83 6.24
N SER A 2 -46.39 -1.95 4.91
CA SER A 2 -45.24 -2.37 4.12
C SER A 2 -44.32 -1.17 3.98
N SER A 3 -43.20 -1.18 4.71
CA SER A 3 -42.13 -0.20 4.52
C SER A 3 -41.60 -0.39 3.11
N LEU A 4 -41.86 0.58 2.23
CA LEU A 4 -41.29 0.64 0.89
C LEU A 4 -39.80 0.95 1.07
N VAL A 5 -38.97 -0.10 1.16
CA VAL A 5 -37.52 0.05 1.10
C VAL A 5 -37.22 0.43 -0.35
N ILE A 6 -37.09 1.73 -0.60
CA ILE A 6 -36.51 2.23 -1.84
C ILE A 6 -35.07 1.73 -1.81
N ALA A 7 -34.73 0.79 -2.68
CA ALA A 7 -33.35 0.39 -2.88
C ALA A 7 -32.60 1.62 -3.40
N SER A 8 -31.87 2.29 -2.52
CA SER A 8 -30.96 3.36 -2.92
C SER A 8 -29.75 2.70 -3.58
N ASN A 9 -29.53 3.06 -4.85
CA ASN A 9 -28.33 2.71 -5.58
C ASN A 9 -27.30 3.83 -5.38
N GLY A 10 -26.03 3.46 -5.42
CA GLY A 10 -24.92 4.38 -5.30
C GLY A 10 -23.64 3.82 -5.92
N CYS A 11 -22.61 4.65 -5.98
CA CYS A 11 -21.34 4.26 -6.59
C CYS A 11 -20.41 3.67 -5.54
N PHE A 12 -19.88 2.47 -5.81
CA PHE A 12 -18.92 1.82 -4.92
C PHE A 12 -17.48 2.10 -5.35
N VAL A 13 -16.71 2.80 -4.51
CA VAL A 13 -15.36 3.33 -4.81
C VAL A 13 -14.26 2.70 -3.95
N ASN A 14 -14.46 1.50 -3.40
CA ASN A 14 -13.39 0.77 -2.73
C ASN A 14 -12.39 0.16 -3.74
N LYS A 15 -11.17 0.71 -3.84
CA LYS A 15 -10.12 0.27 -4.78
C LYS A 15 -9.67 -1.18 -4.61
N GLY A 16 -9.89 -1.78 -3.44
CA GLY A 16 -9.51 -3.16 -3.14
C GLY A 16 -10.56 -4.20 -3.55
N SER A 17 -11.74 -3.76 -4.01
CA SER A 17 -12.84 -4.63 -4.43
C SER A 17 -12.86 -4.88 -5.93
N SER A 18 -13.34 -6.06 -6.34
CA SER A 18 -13.65 -6.36 -7.75
C SER A 18 -14.84 -5.58 -8.29
N LYS A 19 -15.63 -4.94 -7.42
CA LYS A 19 -16.78 -4.09 -7.76
C LYS A 19 -16.44 -2.60 -7.73
N TYR A 20 -15.15 -2.25 -7.72
CA TYR A 20 -14.71 -0.86 -7.81
C TYR A 20 -15.33 -0.17 -9.04
N CYS A 21 -15.86 1.03 -8.85
CA CYS A 21 -16.54 1.83 -9.86
C CYS A 21 -17.72 1.14 -10.53
N THR A 22 -18.50 0.41 -9.72
CA THR A 22 -19.78 -0.18 -10.12
C THR A 22 -20.92 0.42 -9.31
N ASP A 23 -22.05 0.69 -9.98
CA ASP A 23 -23.29 1.09 -9.31
C ASP A 23 -23.88 -0.13 -8.59
N LEU A 24 -23.96 -0.06 -7.26
CA LEU A 24 -24.49 -1.12 -6.40
C LEU A 24 -25.68 -0.62 -5.60
N SER A 25 -26.56 -1.53 -5.20
CA SER A 25 -27.51 -1.24 -4.13
C SER A 25 -26.78 -1.14 -2.79
N HIS A 26 -27.34 -0.42 -1.82
CA HIS A 26 -26.76 -0.32 -0.47
C HIS A 26 -26.52 -1.71 0.17
N VAL A 27 -27.38 -2.69 -0.09
CA VAL A 27 -27.24 -4.05 0.46
C VAL A 27 -26.03 -4.77 -0.17
N GLU A 28 -25.86 -4.67 -1.49
CA GLU A 28 -24.72 -5.26 -2.19
C GLU A 28 -23.41 -4.58 -1.81
N ALA A 29 -23.41 -3.24 -1.66
CA ALA A 29 -22.25 -2.50 -1.21
C ALA A 29 -21.84 -2.93 0.21
N GLN A 30 -22.81 -3.10 1.12
CA GLN A 30 -22.55 -3.59 2.48
C GLN A 30 -21.99 -5.03 2.47
N GLU A 31 -22.53 -5.91 1.63
CA GLU A 31 -22.02 -7.27 1.46
C GLU A 31 -20.59 -7.27 0.92
N GLU A 32 -20.30 -6.50 -0.13
CA GLU A 32 -18.96 -6.36 -0.71
C GLU A 32 -17.96 -5.82 0.32
N CYS A 33 -18.37 -4.80 1.08
CA CYS A 33 -17.57 -4.18 2.13
C CYS A 33 -17.24 -5.17 3.26
N SER A 34 -18.13 -6.12 3.56
CA SER A 34 -17.90 -7.15 4.57
C SER A 34 -16.76 -8.13 4.24
N PHE A 35 -16.36 -8.22 2.96
CA PHE A 35 -15.24 -9.06 2.51
C PHE A 35 -13.88 -8.36 2.63
N SER A 36 -13.83 -7.05 2.88
CA SER A 36 -12.60 -6.26 2.90
C SER A 36 -12.41 -5.52 4.22
N ASP A 37 -11.34 -5.84 4.95
CA ASP A 37 -10.99 -5.18 6.21
C ASP A 37 -10.66 -3.67 6.04
N THR A 38 -10.41 -3.22 4.80
CA THR A 38 -10.08 -1.83 4.48
C THR A 38 -11.27 -1.05 3.93
N CYS A 39 -12.46 -1.64 3.90
CA CYS A 39 -13.65 -0.96 3.42
C CYS A 39 -14.36 -0.18 4.52
N ASP A 40 -14.63 1.10 4.27
CA ASP A 40 -15.51 1.92 5.08
C ASP A 40 -16.72 2.31 4.21
N LEU A 41 -17.87 1.69 4.47
CA LEU A 41 -19.08 1.89 3.67
C LEU A 41 -19.47 3.37 3.57
N ASN A 42 -19.20 4.18 4.60
CA ASN A 42 -19.60 5.60 4.58
C ASN A 42 -18.73 6.45 3.64
N SER A 43 -17.48 6.06 3.38
CA SER A 43 -16.59 6.75 2.44
C SER A 43 -16.55 6.09 1.08
N ASP A 44 -16.73 4.77 1.05
CA ASP A 44 -16.51 3.95 -0.14
C ASP A 44 -17.80 3.66 -0.90
N PHE A 45 -18.97 4.07 -0.38
CA PHE A 45 -20.25 4.00 -1.07
C PHE A 45 -20.90 5.38 -1.14
N LEU A 46 -20.95 5.93 -2.35
CA LEU A 46 -21.53 7.24 -2.64
C LEU A 46 -23.02 7.07 -2.95
N GLU A 47 -23.85 7.06 -1.90
CA GLU A 47 -25.28 6.84 -2.01
C GLU A 47 -25.97 7.89 -2.89
N GLY A 48 -26.83 7.45 -3.81
CA GLY A 48 -27.57 8.32 -4.72
C GLY A 48 -26.76 8.88 -5.90
N GLN A 49 -25.45 8.60 -5.97
CA GLN A 49 -24.58 9.03 -7.06
C GLN A 49 -24.23 7.84 -7.96
N SER A 50 -24.35 8.00 -9.28
CA SER A 50 -23.86 7.01 -10.24
C SER A 50 -22.36 7.16 -10.46
N CYS A 51 -21.65 6.04 -10.64
CA CYS A 51 -20.22 6.00 -10.92
C CYS A 51 -19.83 6.75 -12.20
N ASN A 52 -20.77 6.95 -13.14
CA ASN A 52 -20.50 7.74 -14.35
C ASN A 52 -20.15 9.21 -14.06
N PHE A 53 -20.51 9.73 -12.88
CA PHE A 53 -20.23 11.12 -12.47
C PHE A 53 -19.07 11.24 -11.48
N VAL A 54 -18.42 10.12 -11.15
CA VAL A 54 -17.29 10.10 -10.21
C VAL A 54 -16.01 10.10 -11.04
N GLU A 55 -15.18 11.13 -10.87
CA GLU A 55 -13.94 11.30 -11.66
C GLU A 55 -13.02 10.08 -11.56
N ASP A 56 -12.90 9.48 -10.37
CA ASP A 56 -12.10 8.26 -10.15
C ASP A 56 -12.59 7.05 -10.97
N CYS A 57 -13.84 7.06 -11.41
CA CYS A 57 -14.48 5.98 -12.16
C CYS A 57 -14.50 6.17 -13.67
N ARG A 58 -13.93 7.28 -14.17
CA ARG A 58 -13.70 7.43 -15.60
C ARG A 58 -12.60 6.46 -16.06
N GLN A 59 -12.79 5.82 -17.21
CA GLN A 59 -11.77 4.94 -17.79
C GLN A 59 -10.72 5.80 -18.52
N ILE A 60 -9.45 5.60 -18.17
CA ILE A 60 -8.31 6.32 -18.75
C ILE A 60 -7.22 5.35 -19.17
N LEU A 61 -6.38 5.74 -20.13
CA LEU A 61 -5.15 5.00 -20.43
C LEU A 61 -4.10 5.35 -19.38
N CYS A 62 -3.73 4.37 -18.54
CA CYS A 62 -2.81 4.62 -17.44
C CYS A 62 -1.35 4.69 -17.87
N LYS A 63 -0.65 5.73 -17.42
CA LYS A 63 0.78 5.90 -17.66
C LYS A 63 1.60 4.69 -17.18
N SER A 64 1.30 4.15 -16.00
CA SER A 64 2.10 3.08 -15.39
C SER A 64 1.91 1.69 -15.99
N SER A 65 0.69 1.35 -16.40
CA SER A 65 0.36 0.01 -16.89
C SER A 65 0.17 -0.05 -18.40
N CYS A 66 -0.03 1.10 -19.05
CA CYS A 66 -0.39 1.20 -20.46
C CYS A 66 -1.62 0.38 -20.83
N LYS A 67 -2.56 0.31 -19.89
CA LYS A 67 -3.87 -0.31 -20.03
C LYS A 67 -4.96 0.70 -19.70
N VAL A 68 -6.13 0.47 -20.28
CA VAL A 68 -7.32 1.24 -19.92
C VAL A 68 -7.80 0.73 -18.56
N GLU A 69 -7.76 1.59 -17.56
CA GLU A 69 -8.15 1.31 -16.17
C GLU A 69 -8.95 2.50 -15.62
N PHE A 70 -9.62 2.32 -14.48
CA PHE A 70 -10.31 3.42 -13.81
C PHE A 70 -9.29 4.42 -13.25
N ALA A 71 -9.59 5.72 -13.37
CA ALA A 71 -8.67 6.79 -12.98
C ALA A 71 -8.18 6.70 -11.54
N GLY A 72 -9.03 6.29 -10.59
CA GLY A 72 -8.62 6.15 -9.20
C GLY A 72 -7.71 4.95 -8.92
N LEU A 73 -7.59 3.97 -9.84
CA LEU A 73 -6.58 2.90 -9.79
C LEU A 73 -5.26 3.32 -10.44
N CYS A 74 -5.24 4.46 -11.12
CA CYS A 74 -4.12 4.91 -11.93
C CYS A 74 -3.09 5.69 -11.10
N ALA A 75 -2.06 5.01 -10.61
CA ALA A 75 -1.06 5.62 -9.72
C ALA A 75 -0.37 6.87 -10.31
N PHE A 76 -0.18 6.92 -11.63
CA PHE A 76 0.57 8.00 -12.30
C PHE A 76 -0.29 8.88 -13.21
N GLY A 77 -1.60 8.66 -13.19
CA GLY A 77 -2.54 9.39 -14.02
C GLY A 77 -2.55 8.97 -15.50
N GLU A 78 -3.26 9.78 -16.27
CA GLU A 78 -3.64 9.53 -17.65
C GLU A 78 -2.53 9.87 -18.65
N VAL A 79 -2.37 9.03 -19.67
CA VAL A 79 -1.50 9.32 -20.81
C VAL A 79 -2.11 10.45 -21.64
N PRO A 80 -1.35 11.52 -21.98
CA PRO A 80 -1.86 12.59 -22.83
C PRO A 80 -2.33 12.04 -24.18
N GLN A 81 -3.52 12.48 -24.61
CA GLN A 81 -4.11 12.07 -25.88
C GLN A 81 -3.16 12.38 -27.05
N GLY A 82 -2.91 11.39 -27.91
CA GLY A 82 -2.00 11.49 -29.05
C GLY A 82 -0.54 11.11 -28.75
N ASN A 83 -0.17 10.90 -27.47
CA ASN A 83 1.18 10.49 -27.08
C ASN A 83 1.22 9.04 -26.58
N GLU A 84 0.22 8.22 -26.91
CA GLU A 84 0.08 6.85 -26.40
C GLU A 84 1.29 6.00 -26.74
N GLN A 85 1.79 6.13 -27.98
CA GLN A 85 2.95 5.37 -28.43
C GLN A 85 4.23 5.78 -27.69
N GLU A 86 4.42 7.05 -27.40
CA GLU A 86 5.61 7.54 -26.68
C GLU A 86 5.60 7.05 -25.22
N TRP A 87 4.46 7.18 -24.54
CA TRP A 87 4.34 6.81 -23.13
C TRP A 87 4.39 5.30 -22.91
N CYS A 88 3.89 4.53 -23.87
CA CYS A 88 3.71 3.08 -23.74
C CYS A 88 4.68 2.21 -24.54
N SER A 89 5.56 2.82 -25.34
CA SER A 89 6.66 2.08 -25.96
C SER A 89 7.89 2.08 -25.06
N SER A 90 8.66 1.00 -25.13
CA SER A 90 10.00 1.00 -24.56
C SER A 90 10.88 2.04 -25.23
N GLY A 91 11.74 2.67 -24.45
CA GLY A 91 12.67 3.68 -24.92
C GLY A 91 13.84 3.88 -23.98
N CYS A 92 14.57 4.97 -24.20
CA CYS A 92 15.79 5.31 -23.52
C CYS A 92 15.58 6.49 -22.62
N CYS A 93 15.78 6.26 -21.34
CA CYS A 93 15.72 7.30 -20.34
C CYS A 93 17.09 7.91 -20.17
N GLN A 94 17.22 9.22 -20.33
CA GLN A 94 18.47 9.94 -20.12
C GLN A 94 18.30 11.21 -19.28
N PHE A 95 19.18 11.43 -18.31
CA PHE A 95 19.27 12.69 -17.58
C PHE A 95 20.62 12.81 -16.86
N THR A 96 21.05 14.03 -16.59
CA THR A 96 22.20 14.31 -15.74
C THR A 96 21.75 14.46 -14.29
N TYR A 97 22.56 14.04 -13.33
CA TYR A 97 22.29 14.14 -11.90
C TYR A 97 23.58 14.41 -11.12
N GLY A 98 23.43 14.85 -9.86
CA GLY A 98 24.54 15.26 -8.99
C GLY A 98 24.71 16.78 -8.89
N VAL A 99 25.53 17.23 -7.94
CA VAL A 99 25.65 18.65 -7.50
C VAL A 99 26.03 19.62 -8.63
N GLU A 100 26.64 19.11 -9.70
CA GLU A 100 27.06 19.88 -10.88
C GLU A 100 26.62 19.22 -12.21
N GLY A 101 25.73 18.21 -12.17
CA GLY A 101 25.34 17.47 -13.37
C GLY A 101 26.40 16.50 -13.92
N ASN A 102 27.42 16.17 -13.13
CA ASN A 102 28.56 15.34 -13.55
C ASN A 102 28.26 13.83 -13.64
N GLN A 103 27.07 13.38 -13.26
CA GLN A 103 26.68 11.98 -13.38
C GLN A 103 25.60 11.81 -14.43
N GLU A 104 25.87 10.94 -15.37
CA GLU A 104 24.98 10.63 -16.48
C GLU A 104 24.18 9.37 -16.16
N TYR A 105 22.86 9.46 -16.26
CA TYR A 105 21.97 8.31 -16.21
C TYR A 105 21.47 8.03 -17.61
N CYS A 106 21.78 6.87 -18.16
CA CYS A 106 21.14 6.40 -19.39
C CYS A 106 20.79 4.92 -19.31
N GLN A 107 19.50 4.59 -19.42
CA GLN A 107 19.03 3.21 -19.33
C GLN A 107 17.75 2.99 -20.15
N SER A 108 17.64 1.82 -20.76
CA SER A 108 16.40 1.38 -21.40
C SER A 108 15.30 1.16 -20.35
N THR A 109 14.13 1.71 -20.63
CA THR A 109 12.94 1.61 -19.78
C THR A 109 11.73 1.22 -20.63
N PRO A 110 10.74 0.50 -20.06
CA PRO A 110 9.57 0.02 -20.80
C PRO A 110 8.56 1.11 -21.16
N GLY A 111 8.80 2.37 -20.79
CA GLY A 111 7.88 3.49 -21.03
C GLY A 111 8.40 4.78 -20.41
N GLN A 112 7.92 5.91 -20.95
CA GLN A 112 8.32 7.26 -20.54
C GLN A 112 8.05 7.54 -19.07
N TRP A 113 6.94 7.04 -18.52
CA TRP A 113 6.57 7.20 -17.11
C TRP A 113 7.64 6.69 -16.16
N LYS A 114 8.33 5.58 -16.51
CA LYS A 114 9.35 5.01 -15.64
C LYS A 114 10.59 5.90 -15.63
N CYS A 115 10.89 6.54 -16.75
CA CYS A 115 11.94 7.53 -16.82
C CYS A 115 11.64 8.74 -15.93
N GLU A 116 10.41 9.25 -16.00
CA GLU A 116 9.94 10.34 -15.13
C GLU A 116 10.12 9.98 -13.64
N VAL A 117 9.75 8.76 -13.24
CA VAL A 117 9.91 8.27 -11.87
C VAL A 117 11.38 8.21 -11.44
N GLU A 118 12.27 7.68 -12.28
CA GLU A 118 13.71 7.63 -11.98
C GLU A 118 14.32 9.03 -11.86
N ALA A 119 13.89 9.97 -12.70
CA ALA A 119 14.30 11.37 -12.64
C ALA A 119 13.85 12.02 -11.32
N ILE A 120 12.59 11.83 -10.91
CA ILE A 120 12.05 12.33 -9.62
C ILE A 120 12.83 11.75 -8.43
N ASN A 121 13.09 10.44 -8.45
CA ASN A 121 13.81 9.76 -7.37
C ASN A 121 15.23 10.29 -7.20
N ARG A 122 15.79 10.91 -8.25
CA ARG A 122 17.12 11.53 -8.28
C ARG A 122 17.08 13.05 -8.26
N ASP A 123 15.94 13.64 -7.88
CA ASP A 123 15.76 15.08 -7.72
C ASP A 123 16.02 15.89 -9.00
N GLN A 124 15.69 15.31 -10.16
CA GLN A 124 15.78 16.00 -11.44
C GLN A 124 14.48 16.70 -11.81
N ILE A 125 14.59 17.85 -12.47
CA ILE A 125 13.46 18.67 -12.93
C ILE A 125 13.04 18.35 -14.37
N SER A 126 13.93 17.70 -15.12
CA SER A 126 13.72 17.33 -16.51
C SER A 126 14.39 16.00 -16.82
N TYR A 127 13.85 15.29 -17.79
CA TYR A 127 14.43 14.06 -18.32
C TYR A 127 14.26 14.02 -19.84
N GLY A 128 15.14 13.27 -20.49
CA GLY A 128 15.03 12.93 -21.90
C GLY A 128 14.47 11.53 -22.06
N PHE A 129 13.56 11.35 -23.01
CA PHE A 129 13.07 10.04 -23.40
C PHE A 129 13.07 9.89 -24.93
N GLU A 130 13.59 8.77 -25.42
CA GLU A 130 13.58 8.45 -26.84
C GLU A 130 13.02 7.04 -27.04
N SER A 131 11.95 6.88 -27.83
CA SER A 131 11.29 5.57 -28.07
C SER A 131 12.07 4.62 -29.00
N ASN A 132 13.40 4.75 -29.04
CA ASN A 132 14.26 3.99 -29.94
C ASN A 132 14.63 2.62 -29.35
N SER A 133 14.67 1.60 -30.19
CA SER A 133 15.08 0.25 -29.80
C SER A 133 16.58 0.13 -29.49
N HIS A 134 17.40 1.10 -29.92
CA HIS A 134 18.86 1.05 -29.81
C HIS A 134 19.43 1.92 -28.71
N CYS A 135 19.10 1.58 -27.46
CA CYS A 135 19.48 2.39 -26.31
C CYS A 135 20.97 2.56 -26.09
N GLU A 136 21.73 1.51 -26.37
CA GLU A 136 23.18 1.54 -26.22
C GLU A 136 23.84 2.61 -27.10
N MET A 137 23.25 2.95 -28.25
CA MET A 137 23.75 4.00 -29.13
C MET A 137 23.36 5.39 -28.63
N SER A 138 22.09 5.60 -28.24
CA SER A 138 21.64 6.88 -27.66
C SER A 138 22.42 7.23 -26.37
N CYS A 139 22.79 6.23 -25.56
CA CYS A 139 23.55 6.45 -24.33
C CYS A 139 25.03 6.82 -24.54
N GLN A 140 25.61 6.59 -25.73
CA GLN A 140 27.00 6.96 -26.01
C GLN A 140 27.15 8.45 -26.34
N ASP A 141 26.06 9.07 -26.80
CA ASP A 141 26.06 10.47 -27.19
C ASP A 141 25.04 11.24 -26.35
N PHE A 142 25.42 11.55 -25.10
CA PHE A 142 24.61 12.36 -24.18
C PHE A 142 24.29 13.77 -24.72
N SER A 143 24.95 14.18 -25.81
CA SER A 143 24.72 15.45 -26.49
C SER A 143 23.54 15.40 -27.47
N TYR A 144 23.06 14.20 -27.81
CA TYR A 144 21.91 14.06 -28.71
C TYR A 144 20.60 14.38 -27.99
N GLN A 145 19.86 15.28 -28.62
CA GLN A 145 18.66 15.97 -28.17
C GLN A 145 17.50 15.02 -27.84
N ALA A 146 17.56 14.27 -26.74
CA ALA A 146 16.31 13.78 -26.18
C ALA A 146 15.46 15.00 -25.82
N THR A 147 14.22 15.02 -26.31
CA THR A 147 13.26 16.05 -25.98
C THR A 147 13.20 16.16 -24.46
N SER A 148 13.60 17.32 -23.92
CA SER A 148 13.59 17.51 -22.49
C SER A 148 12.14 17.65 -22.02
N HIS A 149 11.64 16.66 -21.30
CA HIS A 149 10.32 16.71 -20.71
C HIS A 149 10.43 17.24 -19.28
N PRO A 150 9.60 18.23 -18.90
CA PRO A 150 9.51 18.63 -17.51
C PRO A 150 8.89 17.49 -16.70
N VAL A 151 9.40 17.30 -15.49
CA VAL A 151 8.78 16.40 -14.52
C VAL A 151 7.42 16.96 -14.11
N SER A 152 6.36 16.20 -14.36
CA SER A 152 4.98 16.60 -14.09
C SER A 152 4.46 16.15 -12.71
N VAL A 153 5.10 15.14 -12.11
CA VAL A 153 4.70 14.59 -10.80
C VAL A 153 5.55 15.18 -9.67
N THR A 154 4.90 15.81 -8.69
CA THR A 154 5.60 16.33 -7.51
C THR A 154 6.07 15.21 -6.58
N LYS A 155 7.33 15.25 -6.11
CA LYS A 155 7.95 14.25 -5.20
C LYS A 155 7.07 13.88 -3.98
N LYS A 156 6.31 14.85 -3.45
CA LYS A 156 5.35 14.63 -2.35
C LYS A 156 4.23 13.64 -2.72
N GLN A 157 3.67 13.74 -3.93
CA GLN A 157 2.63 12.84 -4.42
C GLN A 157 3.16 11.41 -4.55
N PHE A 158 4.40 11.25 -5.05
CA PHE A 158 5.04 9.94 -5.20
C PHE A 158 5.24 9.21 -3.86
N THR A 159 5.77 9.90 -2.84
CA THR A 159 5.89 9.30 -1.50
C THR A 159 4.54 8.96 -0.88
N THR A 160 3.49 9.76 -1.12
CA THR A 160 2.15 9.46 -0.61
C THR A 160 1.57 8.21 -1.28
N ILE A 161 1.68 8.08 -2.61
CA ILE A 161 1.19 6.91 -3.37
C ILE A 161 1.88 5.61 -2.89
N LEU A 162 3.21 5.62 -2.75
CA LEU A 162 3.94 4.46 -2.24
C LEU A 162 3.68 4.17 -0.76
N LEU A 163 3.51 5.21 0.07
CA LEU A 163 3.18 5.00 1.48
C LEU A 163 1.76 4.46 1.67
N GLU A 164 0.81 4.86 0.82
CA GLU A 164 -0.59 4.43 0.90
C GLU A 164 -0.74 2.94 0.56
N GLU A 165 0.01 2.42 -0.43
CA GLU A 165 0.09 0.97 -0.66
C GLU A 165 0.80 0.21 0.49
N SER A 166 1.75 0.85 1.18
CA SER A 166 2.50 0.21 2.27
C SER A 166 1.78 0.24 3.63
N LYS A 167 0.91 1.22 3.87
CA LYS A 167 0.22 1.42 5.15
C LYS A 167 -1.12 0.69 5.16
N LYS A 168 -1.05 -0.62 5.40
CA LYS A 168 -2.11 -1.32 6.15
C LYS A 168 -2.23 -0.68 7.54
N PRO A 169 -3.40 -0.15 7.95
CA PRO A 169 -3.55 0.35 9.30
C PRO A 169 -3.78 -0.82 10.27
N LYS A 170 -2.87 -0.97 11.25
CA LYS A 170 -3.29 -1.32 12.60
C LYS A 170 -3.64 -0.01 13.32
N SER A 171 -4.92 0.11 13.63
CA SER A 171 -5.48 0.75 14.83
C SER A 171 -5.25 2.26 15.05
N ALA A 172 -6.37 2.98 14.95
CA ALA A 172 -6.82 4.09 15.79
C ALA A 172 -5.80 5.18 16.18
N VAL A 173 -5.81 6.29 15.44
CA VAL A 173 -5.49 7.61 15.98
C VAL A 173 -6.46 8.64 15.37
N GLN A 174 -7.06 9.44 16.26
CA GLN A 174 -8.03 10.49 15.98
C GLN A 174 -7.52 11.51 14.94
N LYS A 175 -8.39 11.86 13.99
CA LYS A 175 -8.23 12.95 13.01
C LYS A 175 -8.47 14.30 13.70
N GLU A 176 -7.47 15.18 13.74
CA GLU A 176 -7.71 16.63 13.69
C GLU A 176 -7.74 17.03 12.21
N VAL A 177 -8.86 17.64 11.81
CA VAL A 177 -9.13 18.12 10.46
C VAL A 177 -8.64 19.57 10.37
N TYR A 178 -7.60 19.82 9.57
CA TYR A 178 -7.29 21.15 9.05
C TYR A 178 -7.66 21.18 7.57
N LEU A 179 -8.67 22.01 7.23
CA LEU A 179 -9.03 22.38 5.87
C LEU A 179 -8.16 23.58 5.41
N PRO A 180 -7.61 23.58 4.18
CA PRO A 180 -7.09 24.79 3.57
C PRO A 180 -8.19 25.56 2.82
N LYS A 181 -8.01 26.87 2.85
CA LYS A 181 -8.89 27.97 2.46
C LYS A 181 -8.92 28.14 0.93
N GLU A 182 -10.11 28.17 0.34
CA GLU A 182 -10.32 28.63 -1.04
C GLU A 182 -10.61 30.14 -1.05
N VAL A 183 -10.09 30.79 -2.08
CA VAL A 183 -10.08 32.23 -2.31
C VAL A 183 -11.40 32.65 -2.95
N VAL A 184 -12.25 33.35 -2.20
CA VAL A 184 -13.31 34.20 -2.78
C VAL A 184 -13.34 35.51 -2.03
N SER A 185 -13.13 36.58 -2.79
CA SER A 185 -13.21 37.97 -2.40
C SER A 185 -14.68 38.36 -2.22
N GLU A 186 -15.10 38.76 -1.02
CA GLU A 186 -16.31 39.56 -0.83
C GLU A 186 -16.27 40.30 0.51
N GLU A 187 -17.09 41.35 0.56
CA GLU A 187 -16.92 42.60 1.29
C GLU A 187 -16.89 42.56 2.83
N LYS A 188 -16.16 43.53 3.38
CA LYS A 188 -16.11 43.92 4.79
C LYS A 188 -17.46 44.46 5.26
N THR A 189 -18.11 43.76 6.18
CA THR A 189 -18.91 44.41 7.24
C THR A 189 -18.90 43.58 8.52
N GLY A 190 -18.25 44.13 9.56
CA GLY A 190 -18.63 44.02 10.96
C GLY A 190 -18.81 42.64 11.57
N SER A 191 -17.74 42.06 12.10
CA SER A 191 -17.84 41.00 13.12
C SER A 191 -16.69 41.12 14.11
N GLU A 192 -16.68 42.22 14.86
CA GLU A 192 -16.00 42.29 16.15
C GLU A 192 -16.92 41.77 17.27
N PHE A 193 -17.62 40.66 17.04
CA PHE A 193 -18.16 39.85 18.14
C PHE A 193 -17.05 38.99 18.77
N SER A 194 -16.01 39.71 19.15
CA SER A 194 -15.27 39.66 20.40
C SER A 194 -15.18 38.29 21.07
N PHE A 195 -14.04 37.65 20.82
CA PHE A 195 -13.39 36.58 21.58
C PHE A 195 -13.66 36.57 23.10
N PHE A 196 -13.96 37.71 23.72
CA PHE A 196 -14.40 37.82 25.10
C PHE A 196 -15.64 36.99 25.44
N TRP A 197 -16.62 36.85 24.53
CA TRP A 197 -17.80 36.02 24.77
C TRP A 197 -17.47 34.52 24.86
N TRP A 198 -16.48 34.07 24.08
CA TRP A 198 -16.00 32.69 24.14
C TRP A 198 -15.26 32.40 25.44
N ILE A 199 -14.42 33.32 25.92
CA ILE A 199 -13.75 33.17 27.23
C ILE A 199 -14.78 33.09 28.36
N LEU A 200 -15.82 33.94 28.31
CA LEU A 200 -16.86 33.98 29.34
C LEU A 200 -17.68 32.68 29.36
N LEU A 201 -18.04 32.14 28.19
CA LEU A 201 -18.72 30.84 28.06
C LEU A 201 -17.88 29.68 28.63
N ILE A 202 -16.59 29.64 28.29
CA ILE A 202 -15.68 28.59 28.79
C ILE A 202 -15.55 28.68 30.32
N GLY A 203 -15.46 29.89 30.87
CA GLY A 203 -15.41 30.10 32.32
C GLY A 203 -16.64 29.56 33.06
N VAL A 204 -17.85 29.77 32.51
CA VAL A 204 -19.11 29.28 33.09
C VAL A 204 -19.16 27.75 33.07
N VAL A 205 -18.76 27.11 31.97
CA VAL A 205 -18.75 25.64 31.87
C VAL A 205 -17.81 25.00 32.90
N VAL A 206 -16.60 25.54 33.05
CA VAL A 206 -15.63 25.04 34.04
C VAL A 206 -16.16 25.20 35.47
N PHE A 207 -16.81 26.34 35.78
CA PHE A 207 -17.41 26.57 37.10
C PHE A 207 -18.52 25.56 37.42
N VAL A 208 -19.39 25.25 36.45
CA VAL A 208 -20.47 24.26 36.62
C VAL A 208 -19.89 22.87 36.88
N ILE A 209 -18.87 22.44 36.15
CA ILE A 209 -18.24 21.12 36.34
C ILE A 209 -17.63 21.00 37.75
N ILE A 210 -16.91 22.03 38.20
CA ILE A 210 -16.30 22.04 39.53
C ILE A 210 -17.38 21.97 40.62
N LYS A 211 -18.45 22.78 40.51
CA LYS A 211 -19.55 22.77 41.48
C LYS A 211 -20.33 21.46 41.47
N TRP A 212 -20.56 20.87 40.31
CA TRP A 212 -21.28 19.60 40.17
C TRP A 212 -20.51 18.45 40.83
N SER A 213 -19.20 18.37 40.61
CA SER A 213 -18.35 17.36 41.26
C SER A 213 -18.32 17.47 42.78
N SER A 214 -18.43 18.68 43.32
CA SER A 214 -18.48 18.90 44.78
C SER A 214 -19.83 18.56 45.40
N TRP A 215 -20.91 18.58 44.62
CA TRP A 215 -22.27 18.30 45.11
C TRP A 215 -22.60 16.80 45.11
N PHE A 216 -21.91 16.01 44.28
CA PHE A 216 -22.09 14.57 44.16
C PHE A 216 -21.00 13.75 44.85
N LYS A 217 -20.29 14.30 45.84
CA LYS A 217 -19.53 13.41 46.74
C LYS A 217 -20.56 12.61 47.55
N PRO A 218 -20.68 11.28 47.31
CA PRO A 218 -21.54 10.46 48.14
C PRO A 218 -21.06 10.60 49.58
N ARG A 219 -21.99 10.90 50.47
CA ARG A 219 -21.76 10.88 51.91
C ARG A 219 -21.57 9.40 52.24
N ASP A 220 -20.35 9.02 52.60
CA ASP A 220 -20.05 7.70 53.14
C ASP A 220 -20.76 7.59 54.49
N GLU A 221 -22.01 7.14 54.47
CA GLU A 221 -22.73 6.68 55.65
C GLU A 221 -22.96 5.18 55.52
N ASP A 222 -22.40 4.49 56.51
CA ASP A 222 -22.57 3.10 56.91
C ASP A 222 -23.84 2.42 56.39
N PHE A 223 -23.69 1.33 55.62
CA PHE A 223 -24.68 0.27 55.64
C PHE A 223 -24.03 -1.12 55.59
N THR A 224 -24.41 -1.87 56.62
CA THR A 224 -24.14 -3.23 57.03
C THR A 224 -24.54 -4.32 56.01
N GLU A 225 -23.90 -5.48 56.21
CA GLU A 225 -24.17 -6.79 55.60
C GLU A 225 -25.65 -7.12 55.39
N GLU A 226 -26.01 -7.61 54.19
CA GLU A 226 -26.87 -8.78 54.04
C GLU A 226 -26.73 -9.41 52.63
N MET A 227 -26.49 -10.72 52.61
CA MET A 227 -26.60 -11.59 51.42
C MET A 227 -28.07 -11.69 50.97
N VAL A 228 -28.40 -11.86 49.67
CA VAL A 228 -28.61 -13.14 48.92
C VAL A 228 -28.95 -12.81 47.42
N PRO A 229 -29.22 -13.74 46.47
CA PRO A 229 -28.46 -13.84 45.22
C PRO A 229 -29.29 -13.57 43.94
N SER A 230 -28.65 -13.07 42.86
CA SER A 230 -29.33 -13.01 41.56
C SER A 230 -28.46 -13.52 40.42
N LYS A 231 -28.87 -14.70 39.92
CA LYS A 231 -28.67 -15.29 38.59
C LYS A 231 -27.96 -14.37 37.57
N SER A 232 -26.71 -14.71 37.26
CA SER A 232 -26.06 -14.29 36.01
C SER A 232 -25.94 -15.47 35.05
N PHE A 233 -26.42 -15.24 33.84
CA PHE A 233 -26.39 -16.14 32.68
C PHE A 233 -24.98 -16.65 32.37
N ASN A 234 -24.76 -17.95 32.56
CA ASN A 234 -23.66 -18.69 31.94
C ASN A 234 -24.11 -19.15 30.56
N PHE A 235 -23.91 -18.32 29.53
CA PHE A 235 -24.08 -18.69 28.13
C PHE A 235 -22.85 -18.30 27.31
N LEU A 236 -21.66 -18.67 27.79
CA LEU A 236 -20.46 -18.73 26.95
C LEU A 236 -19.77 -20.08 27.16
N SER A 237 -19.64 -20.79 26.06
CA SER A 237 -19.16 -22.15 25.90
C SER A 237 -17.66 -22.30 26.24
N PRO A 238 -17.20 -23.51 26.60
CA PRO A 238 -15.85 -23.76 27.11
C PRO A 238 -14.78 -23.90 26.00
N PHE A 239 -14.91 -23.19 24.88
CA PHE A 239 -13.99 -23.35 23.74
C PHE A 239 -12.73 -22.46 23.77
N ILE A 240 -12.50 -21.66 24.82
CA ILE A 240 -11.41 -20.68 24.86
C ILE A 240 -10.23 -21.06 25.78
N SER A 241 -10.27 -22.17 26.51
CA SER A 241 -9.23 -22.44 27.53
C SER A 241 -7.96 -23.14 27.05
N ASN A 242 -7.83 -23.53 25.76
CA ASN A 242 -6.62 -24.21 25.29
C ASN A 242 -5.79 -23.33 24.32
N PRO A 243 -4.61 -22.82 24.73
CA PRO A 243 -3.77 -22.00 23.86
C PRO A 243 -3.33 -22.74 22.58
N PHE A 244 -3.25 -24.07 22.59
CA PHE A 244 -2.95 -24.86 21.41
C PHE A 244 -4.08 -24.87 20.36
N THR A 245 -5.35 -24.81 20.76
CA THR A 245 -6.47 -24.79 19.81
C THR A 245 -6.53 -23.43 19.10
N THR A 246 -6.26 -22.33 19.81
CA THR A 246 -6.19 -21.00 19.20
C THR A 246 -5.06 -20.88 18.17
N LEU A 247 -3.89 -21.48 18.44
CA LEU A 247 -2.78 -21.56 17.49
C LEU A 247 -3.13 -22.42 16.27
N ARG A 248 -3.84 -23.53 16.47
CA ARG A 248 -4.28 -24.43 15.38
C ARG A 248 -5.35 -23.78 14.52
N ILE A 249 -6.30 -23.05 15.10
CA ILE A 249 -7.33 -22.28 14.38
C ILE A 249 -6.67 -21.13 13.60
N LYS A 250 -5.70 -20.42 14.19
CA LYS A 250 -4.92 -19.39 13.47
C LYS A 250 -4.12 -19.99 12.31
N LYS A 251 -3.53 -21.18 12.48
CA LYS A 251 -2.81 -21.90 11.42
C LYS A 251 -3.76 -22.33 10.30
N MET A 252 -4.92 -22.93 10.62
CA MET A 252 -5.94 -23.28 9.63
C MET A 252 -6.50 -22.05 8.90
N LYS A 253 -6.72 -20.93 9.59
CA LYS A 253 -7.20 -19.69 8.96
C LYS A 253 -6.17 -19.14 7.96
N ARG A 254 -4.87 -19.19 8.29
CA ARG A 254 -3.78 -18.81 7.37
C ARG A 254 -3.67 -19.75 6.17
N GLU A 255 -3.78 -21.06 6.40
CA GLU A 255 -3.72 -22.07 5.34
C GLU A 255 -4.91 -21.95 4.38
N HIS A 256 -6.11 -21.68 4.91
CA HIS A 256 -7.30 -21.47 4.10
C HIS A 256 -7.23 -20.16 3.30
N GLN A 257 -6.71 -19.08 3.90
CA GLN A 257 -6.45 -17.82 3.19
C GLN A 257 -5.41 -18.00 2.09
N HIS A 258 -4.36 -18.80 2.31
CA HIS A 258 -3.36 -19.10 1.28
C HIS A 258 -3.99 -19.88 0.11
N LYS A 259 -4.75 -20.95 0.39
CA LYS A 259 -5.43 -21.74 -0.65
C LYS A 259 -6.44 -20.91 -1.45
N ARG A 260 -7.15 -19.96 -0.83
CA ARG A 260 -8.05 -19.04 -1.56
C ARG A 260 -7.29 -18.08 -2.47
N LYS A 261 -6.09 -17.63 -2.08
CA LYS A 261 -5.25 -16.79 -2.94
C LYS A 261 -4.68 -17.56 -4.12
N GLU A 262 -4.29 -18.81 -3.90
CA GLU A 262 -3.82 -19.72 -4.94
C GLU A 262 -4.93 -20.03 -5.95
N GLN A 263 -6.14 -20.35 -5.48
CA GLN A 263 -7.30 -20.52 -6.36
C GLN A 263 -7.70 -19.23 -7.11
N ARG A 264 -7.57 -18.05 -6.49
CA ARG A 264 -7.79 -16.77 -7.20
C ARG A 264 -6.73 -16.54 -8.28
N MET A 265 -5.46 -16.87 -8.00
CA MET A 265 -4.39 -16.81 -8.99
C MET A 265 -4.67 -17.78 -10.14
N ASP A 266 -5.04 -19.02 -9.86
CA ASP A 266 -5.37 -20.03 -10.87
C ASP A 266 -6.59 -19.64 -11.72
N ASN A 267 -7.61 -19.02 -11.12
CA ASN A 267 -8.75 -18.47 -11.86
C ASN A 267 -8.37 -17.26 -12.72
N LEU A 268 -7.51 -16.37 -12.22
CA LEU A 268 -6.98 -15.25 -13.00
C LEU A 268 -6.13 -15.73 -14.19
N PHE A 269 -5.37 -16.82 -14.03
CA PHE A 269 -4.66 -17.44 -15.16
C PHE A 269 -5.58 -18.22 -16.12
N GLY A 270 -6.68 -18.78 -15.60
CA GLY A 270 -7.70 -19.47 -16.40
C GLY A 270 -8.56 -18.52 -17.24
N GLU A 271 -8.91 -17.34 -16.72
CA GLU A 271 -9.74 -16.33 -17.42
C GLU A 271 -8.96 -15.50 -18.44
N VAL A 272 -7.64 -15.36 -18.30
CA VAL A 272 -6.80 -14.58 -19.25
C VAL A 272 -6.44 -15.38 -20.52
N GLY A 273 -6.94 -16.61 -20.68
CA GLY A 273 -6.80 -17.35 -21.94
C GLY A 273 -5.36 -17.68 -22.34
N LEU A 274 -4.40 -17.54 -21.42
CA LEU A 274 -3.04 -18.06 -21.57
C LEU A 274 -3.06 -19.58 -21.34
N LYS A 275 -3.70 -20.29 -22.27
CA LYS A 275 -3.24 -21.64 -22.59
C LYS A 275 -1.75 -21.51 -22.93
N LEU A 276 -0.91 -22.26 -22.22
CA LEU A 276 0.42 -22.62 -22.72
C LEU A 276 0.25 -23.01 -24.20
N PRO A 277 1.15 -22.56 -25.11
CA PRO A 277 0.98 -22.82 -26.53
C PRO A 277 0.91 -24.32 -26.78
N GLU A 278 -0.31 -24.79 -27.01
CA GLU A 278 -0.60 -25.96 -27.81
C GLU A 278 -0.42 -25.51 -29.26
N GLU A 279 0.71 -25.88 -29.85
CA GLU A 279 0.90 -26.08 -31.29
C GLU A 279 2.34 -26.63 -31.44
N ILE A 280 2.66 -27.61 -32.29
CA ILE A 280 2.49 -27.63 -33.74
C ILE A 280 2.61 -29.10 -34.22
N LYS A 281 1.71 -29.54 -35.10
CA LYS A 281 1.84 -30.77 -35.92
C LYS A 281 2.74 -30.50 -37.15
N PRO A 282 3.36 -31.53 -37.74
CA PRO A 282 4.79 -31.53 -38.05
C PRO A 282 5.14 -31.00 -39.46
N SER A 283 6.29 -30.33 -39.57
CA SER A 283 7.07 -30.28 -40.79
C SER A 283 8.28 -31.23 -40.68
N GLN A 284 8.61 -31.86 -41.80
CA GLN A 284 9.51 -32.99 -41.96
C GLN A 284 10.97 -32.68 -41.55
N ASN A 285 11.35 -33.05 -40.32
CA ASN A 285 12.65 -33.65 -39.94
C ASN A 285 12.71 -33.74 -38.40
N PHE A 286 12.01 -34.73 -37.85
CA PHE A 286 11.81 -34.88 -36.40
C PHE A 286 13.04 -35.47 -35.69
N GLU A 287 13.87 -36.24 -36.40
CA GLU A 287 15.01 -36.96 -35.81
C GLU A 287 16.18 -36.04 -35.43
N GLU A 288 16.44 -34.99 -36.21
CA GLU A 288 17.51 -34.02 -35.92
C GLU A 288 17.13 -33.09 -34.76
N LEU A 289 15.84 -32.74 -34.65
CA LEU A 289 15.34 -31.89 -33.57
C LEU A 289 15.30 -32.63 -32.22
N GLU A 290 14.91 -33.91 -32.22
CA GLU A 290 14.85 -34.72 -31.00
C GLU A 290 16.25 -34.95 -30.39
N GLN A 291 17.29 -35.11 -31.23
CA GLN A 291 18.67 -35.19 -30.77
C GLN A 291 19.17 -33.87 -30.16
N ARG A 292 18.86 -32.73 -30.78
CA ARG A 292 19.26 -31.41 -30.24
C ARG A 292 18.56 -31.12 -28.90
N ILE A 293 17.28 -31.46 -28.77
CA ILE A 293 16.51 -31.28 -27.53
C ILE A 293 17.04 -32.19 -26.42
N LYS A 294 17.39 -33.45 -26.71
CA LYS A 294 18.00 -34.36 -25.71
C LYS A 294 19.35 -33.83 -25.22
N GLN A 295 20.19 -33.27 -26.09
CA GLN A 295 21.48 -32.69 -25.70
C GLN A 295 21.34 -31.40 -24.87
N THR A 296 20.41 -30.50 -25.22
CA THR A 296 20.16 -29.27 -24.44
C THR A 296 19.52 -29.55 -23.08
N LYS A 297 18.62 -30.53 -22.99
CA LYS A 297 17.94 -30.89 -21.73
C LYS A 297 18.90 -31.50 -20.70
N ILE A 298 19.96 -32.18 -21.15
CA ILE A 298 21.04 -32.67 -20.29
C ILE A 298 21.90 -31.50 -19.82
N HIS A 299 22.34 -30.61 -20.73
CA HIS A 299 23.25 -29.51 -20.39
C HIS A 299 22.61 -28.45 -19.46
N ILE A 300 21.32 -28.18 -19.63
CA ILE A 300 20.58 -27.21 -18.79
C ILE A 300 20.36 -27.77 -17.37
N LYS A 301 20.09 -29.06 -17.23
CA LYS A 301 19.91 -29.69 -15.91
C LYS A 301 21.21 -29.72 -15.09
N THR A 302 22.36 -29.98 -15.70
CA THR A 302 23.63 -29.99 -14.96
C THR A 302 24.10 -28.57 -14.59
N THR A 303 23.94 -27.60 -15.49
CA THR A 303 24.44 -26.23 -15.27
C THR A 303 23.60 -25.45 -14.26
N SER A 304 22.27 -25.65 -14.26
CA SER A 304 21.36 -24.98 -13.32
C SER A 304 21.50 -25.52 -11.89
N VAL A 305 21.66 -26.83 -11.70
CA VAL A 305 21.83 -27.45 -10.37
C VAL A 305 23.18 -27.08 -9.73
N ILE A 306 24.25 -26.98 -10.53
CA ILE A 306 25.57 -26.57 -10.03
C ILE A 306 25.54 -25.10 -9.56
N LYS A 307 24.92 -24.20 -10.35
CA LYS A 307 24.77 -22.78 -9.96
C LYS A 307 23.89 -22.61 -8.72
N LEU A 308 22.79 -23.36 -8.62
CA LEU A 308 21.91 -23.30 -7.43
C LEU A 308 22.62 -23.79 -6.16
N ASN A 309 23.40 -24.87 -6.24
CA ASN A 309 24.18 -25.37 -5.10
C ASN A 309 25.29 -24.40 -4.67
N GLN A 310 25.91 -23.68 -5.61
CA GLN A 310 26.89 -22.63 -5.29
C GLN A 310 26.24 -21.44 -4.59
N ILE A 311 25.06 -21.00 -5.06
CA ILE A 311 24.32 -19.89 -4.43
C ILE A 311 23.85 -20.28 -3.01
N ALA A 312 23.38 -21.53 -2.82
CA ALA A 312 23.00 -22.03 -1.50
C ALA A 312 24.19 -22.02 -0.51
N LYS A 313 25.36 -22.52 -0.94
CA LYS A 313 26.59 -22.48 -0.12
C LYS A 313 27.05 -21.06 0.22
N GLN A 314 26.88 -20.11 -0.71
CA GLN A 314 27.22 -18.71 -0.44
C GLN A 314 26.27 -18.05 0.58
N ARG A 315 24.97 -18.40 0.55
CA ARG A 315 24.00 -17.92 1.56
C ARG A 315 24.30 -18.47 2.95
N ASP A 316 24.58 -19.77 3.07
CA ASP A 316 24.93 -20.40 4.34
C ASP A 316 26.20 -19.78 4.98
N MET A 317 27.21 -19.47 4.16
CA MET A 317 28.41 -18.79 4.66
C MET A 317 28.12 -17.34 5.09
N LYS A 318 27.29 -16.61 4.34
CA LYS A 318 26.91 -15.24 4.69
C LYS A 318 26.09 -15.19 5.98
N GLU A 319 25.15 -16.11 6.17
CA GLU A 319 24.38 -16.20 7.42
C GLU A 319 25.27 -16.53 8.63
N LYS A 320 26.19 -17.49 8.50
CA LYS A 320 27.14 -17.81 9.59
C LYS A 320 28.01 -16.62 9.97
N ASN A 321 28.50 -15.87 8.99
CA ASN A 321 29.30 -14.66 9.27
C ASN A 321 28.47 -13.58 9.95
N THR A 322 27.23 -13.37 9.52
CA THR A 322 26.32 -12.37 10.12
C THR A 322 25.91 -12.75 11.55
N PHE A 323 25.73 -14.05 11.82
CA PHE A 323 25.41 -14.54 13.16
C PHE A 323 26.60 -14.37 14.13
N ASN A 324 27.82 -14.62 13.66
CA ASN A 324 29.02 -14.45 14.46
C ASN A 324 29.26 -12.97 14.82
N THR A 325 29.09 -12.04 13.87
CA THR A 325 29.23 -10.60 14.15
C THR A 325 28.17 -10.08 15.13
N LEU A 326 26.91 -10.56 15.02
CA LEU A 326 25.86 -10.21 15.97
C LEU A 326 26.18 -10.69 17.39
N LYS A 327 26.74 -11.90 17.52
CA LYS A 327 27.13 -12.48 18.80
C LYS A 327 28.29 -11.71 19.46
N GLU A 328 29.25 -11.24 18.66
CA GLU A 328 30.34 -10.39 19.15
C GLU A 328 29.82 -9.02 19.62
N HIS A 329 28.91 -8.40 18.87
CA HIS A 329 28.30 -7.12 19.26
C HIS A 329 27.55 -7.22 20.59
N GLN A 330 26.72 -8.26 20.78
CA GLN A 330 26.02 -8.49 22.05
C GLN A 330 26.99 -8.71 23.23
N LYS A 331 28.09 -9.43 23.01
CA LYS A 331 29.10 -9.65 24.05
C LYS A 331 29.79 -8.33 24.44
N GLN A 332 30.02 -7.44 23.48
CA GLN A 332 30.63 -6.14 23.70
C GLN A 332 29.69 -5.20 24.48
N GLU A 333 28.40 -5.16 24.11
CA GLU A 333 27.39 -4.39 24.86
C GLU A 333 27.25 -4.85 26.31
N GLN A 334 27.25 -6.17 26.56
CA GLN A 334 27.22 -6.68 27.94
C GLN A 334 28.47 -6.27 28.73
N MET A 335 29.65 -6.36 28.14
CA MET A 335 30.90 -5.95 28.79
C MET A 335 30.92 -4.47 29.14
N ASP A 336 30.39 -3.61 28.27
CA ASP A 336 30.27 -2.18 28.56
C ASP A 336 29.23 -1.88 29.65
N LEU A 337 28.14 -2.65 29.71
CA LEU A 337 27.17 -2.56 30.79
C LEU A 337 27.80 -2.93 32.15
N PHE A 338 28.55 -4.04 32.20
CA PHE A 338 29.31 -4.43 33.41
C PHE A 338 30.34 -3.37 33.82
N ARG A 339 31.04 -2.78 32.85
CA ARG A 339 32.01 -1.71 33.10
C ARG A 339 31.33 -0.46 33.68
N LYS A 340 30.15 -0.09 33.20
CA LYS A 340 29.34 1.02 33.75
C LYS A 340 28.86 0.73 35.17
N LEU A 341 28.34 -0.46 35.44
CA LEU A 341 27.89 -0.87 36.78
C LEU A 341 29.03 -0.86 37.80
N ARG A 342 30.23 -1.32 37.41
CA ARG A 342 31.42 -1.29 38.26
C ARG A 342 31.84 0.14 38.64
N LYS A 343 31.77 1.07 37.68
CA LYS A 343 32.06 2.51 37.93
C LYS A 343 31.08 3.13 38.91
N ILE A 344 29.80 2.75 38.85
CA ILE A 344 28.78 3.24 39.80
C ILE A 344 29.05 2.70 41.21
N SER A 345 29.36 1.41 41.33
CA SER A 345 29.68 0.78 42.63
C SER A 345 30.90 1.40 43.31
N GLN A 346 31.93 1.82 42.57
CA GLN A 346 33.11 2.47 43.12
C GLN A 346 32.89 3.93 43.53
N LYS A 347 31.89 4.61 42.99
CA LYS A 347 31.56 6.00 43.36
C LYS A 347 30.77 6.12 44.67
N ASN A 348 30.15 5.03 45.12
CA ASN A 348 29.34 4.97 46.34
C ASN A 348 30.08 4.38 47.54
N LYS A 349 31.41 4.16 47.43
CA LYS A 349 32.33 3.93 48.53
C LYS A 349 33.18 5.17 48.70
#